data_AF-A0A1W1DRT3-F1
#
_entry.id   AF-A0A1W1DRT3-F1
#
_cell.length_a   1.000
_cell.length_b   1.000
_cell.length_c   1.000
_cell.angle_alpha   90.00
_cell.angle_beta   90.00
_cell.angle_gamma   90.00
#
_symmetry.space_group_name_H-M   'P 1'
#
loop_
_entity.id
_entity.type
_entity.pdbx_description
1 polymer ?
#
loop_
_entity_poly.entity_id
_entity_poly.type
_entity_poly.pdbx_seq_one_letter_code
_entity_poly.pdbx_strand_id
1 'polypeptide(L)' 'MRLPIESIDKEGNPIEVITKGRHDPCVGIRATPIAEAMLAMTIMDHVMRHRAQNAGVKSSTPVVPAKA' A
#
# COMPACT_ATOMS: atom_id res chain seq x y z
N MET A 1 22.43 5.61 3.83
CA MET A 1 22.93 7.00 3.69
C MET A 1 24.01 7.19 4.73
N ARG A 2 25.29 7.31 4.35
CA ARG A 2 26.41 7.23 5.32
C ARG A 2 26.73 8.55 6.03
N LEU A 3 25.78 9.50 6.01
CA LEU A 3 25.92 10.78 6.69
C LEU A 3 25.38 10.62 8.13
N PRO A 4 26.01 11.26 9.12
CA PRO A 4 25.44 11.38 10.46
C PRO A 4 24.12 12.16 10.39
N ILE A 5 23.13 11.67 11.13
CA ILE A 5 21.82 12.29 11.30
C ILE A 5 21.51 12.36 12.79
N GLU A 6 21.00 13.50 13.24
CA GLU A 6 20.56 13.69 14.62
C GLU A 6 19.32 12.83 14.91
N SER A 7 19.29 12.23 16.10
CA SER A 7 18.18 11.41 16.58
C SER A 7 18.16 11.37 18.11
N ILE A 8 17.34 10.50 18.68
CA ILE A 8 17.25 10.25 20.12
C ILE A 8 17.37 8.76 20.42
N ASP A 9 17.93 8.42 21.57
CA ASP A 9 17.90 7.06 22.08
C ASP A 9 16.55 6.74 22.75
N LYS A 10 16.41 5.53 23.30
CA LYS A 10 15.18 5.08 23.98
C LYS A 10 14.91 5.79 25.31
N GLU A 11 15.94 6.40 25.89
CA GLU A 11 15.88 7.15 27.15
C GLU A 11 15.60 8.64 26.89
N GLY A 12 15.60 9.05 25.62
CA GLY A 12 15.32 10.41 25.17
C GLY A 12 16.56 11.30 25.05
N ASN A 13 17.77 10.75 25.21
CA ASN A 13 18.99 11.54 25.08
C ASN A 13 19.32 11.80 23.61
N PRO A 14 19.82 12.99 23.25
CA PRO A 14 20.28 13.28 21.89
C PRO A 14 21.45 12.39 21.47
N ILE A 15 21.37 11.82 20.27
CA ILE A 15 22.41 10.97 19.67
C ILE A 15 22.58 11.27 18.18
N GLU A 16 23.74 10.93 17.61
CA GLU A 16 23.92 10.86 16.16
C GLU A 16 23.86 9.41 15.66
N VAL A 17 23.12 9.20 14.58
CA VAL A 17 22.97 7.89 13.94
C VAL A 17 23.67 7.90 12.58
N ILE A 18 24.49 6.87 12.32
CA ILE A 18 25.11 6.65 11.01
C ILE A 18 24.67 5.30 10.47
N THR A 19 23.93 5.30 9.36
CA THR A 19 23.50 4.04 8.72
C THR A 19 24.66 3.39 7.95
N LYS A 20 25.06 2.18 8.35
CA LYS A 20 26.14 1.40 7.73
C LYS A 20 25.57 0.28 6.85
N GLY A 21 26.25 -0.07 5.76
CA GLY A 21 25.82 -1.14 4.84
C GLY A 21 24.96 -0.67 3.65
N ARG A 22 24.48 -1.63 2.84
CA ARG A 22 23.67 -1.37 1.64
C ARG A 22 22.25 -0.99 2.03
N HIS A 23 21.78 0.13 1.51
CA HIS A 23 20.41 0.62 1.68
C HIS A 23 19.87 1.01 0.31
N ASP A 24 18.57 0.88 0.12
CA ASP A 24 17.95 1.33 -1.12
C ASP A 24 17.99 2.87 -1.17
N PRO A 25 18.51 3.48 -2.25
CA PRO A 25 18.46 4.92 -2.43
C PRO A 25 17.03 5.40 -2.72
N CYS A 26 16.17 4.51 -3.21
CA CYS A 26 14.75 4.75 -3.43
C CYS A 26 13.98 3.45 -3.18
N VAL A 27 13.10 3.44 -2.18
CA VAL A 27 12.20 2.30 -1.91
C VAL A 27 11.06 2.23 -2.93
N GLY A 28 10.74 3.33 -3.61
CA GLY A 28 9.60 3.47 -4.52
C GLY A 28 9.63 2.48 -5.68
N ILE A 29 10.79 2.24 -6.29
CA ILE A 29 10.93 1.30 -7.42
C ILE A 29 10.51 -0.11 -7.00
N ARG A 30 10.82 -0.50 -5.77
CA ARG A 30 10.42 -1.80 -5.21
C ARG A 30 8.98 -1.79 -4.70
N ALA A 31 8.48 -0.64 -4.26
CA ALA A 31 7.14 -0.49 -3.72
C ALA A 31 6.05 -0.57 -4.81
N THR A 32 6.30 -0.06 -6.02
CA THR A 32 5.32 -0.10 -7.13
C THR A 32 4.77 -1.49 -7.42
N PRO A 33 5.59 -2.53 -7.72
CA PRO A 33 5.04 -3.86 -8.00
C PRO A 33 4.33 -4.49 -6.79
N ILE A 34 4.70 -4.10 -5.56
CA ILE A 34 3.99 -4.52 -4.35
C ILE A 34 2.59 -3.91 -4.32
N ALA A 35 2.48 -2.60 -4.57
CA ALA A 35 1.20 -1.90 -4.58
C ALA A 35 0.25 -2.42 -5.68
N GLU A 36 0.77 -2.72 -6.87
CA GLU A 36 0.00 -3.33 -7.96
C GLU A 36 -0.57 -4.69 -7.58
N ALA A 37 0.24 -5.56 -6.97
CA ALA A 37 -0.21 -6.86 -6.50
C ALA A 37 -1.27 -6.73 -5.38
N MET A 38 -1.05 -5.81 -4.43
CA MET A 38 -2.02 -5.53 -3.37
C MET A 38 -3.36 -5.03 -3.92
N LEU A 39 -3.33 -4.16 -4.93
CA LEU A 39 -4.53 -3.66 -5.60
C LEU A 39 -5.28 -4.80 -6.30
N ALA A 40 -4.56 -5.66 -7.03
CA ALA A 40 -5.16 -6.81 -7.70
C ALA A 40 -5.84 -7.76 -6.70
N MET A 41 -5.19 -8.06 -5.57
CA MET A 41 -5.78 -8.87 -4.49
C MET A 41 -7.03 -8.22 -3.89
N THR A 42 -6.99 -6.90 -3.66
CA THR A 42 -8.12 -6.14 -3.11
C THR A 42 -9.33 -6.20 -4.04
N ILE A 43 -9.11 -5.99 -5.35
CA ILE A 43 -10.18 -6.08 -6.36
C ILE A 43 -10.72 -7.51 -6.42
N MET A 44 -9.85 -8.53 -6.40
CA MET A 44 -10.27 -9.93 -6.42
C MET A 44 -11.15 -10.28 -5.22
N ASP A 45 -10.77 -9.85 -4.02
CA ASP A 45 -11.56 -10.04 -2.80
C ASP A 45 -12.95 -9.40 -2.94
N HIS A 46 -13.02 -8.14 -3.40
CA HIS A 46 -14.31 -7.48 -3.62
C HIS A 46 -15.18 -8.19 -4.66
N VAL A 47 -14.59 -8.67 -5.76
CA VAL A 47 -15.32 -9.43 -6.79
C VAL A 47 -15.86 -10.73 -6.20
N MET A 48 -15.05 -11.46 -5.44
CA MET A 48 -15.46 -12.72 -4.80
C MET A 48 -16.58 -12.49 -3.78
N ARG A 49 -16.46 -11.46 -2.93
CA ARG A 49 -17.51 -11.08 -1.96
C ARG A 49 -18.82 -10.70 -2.65
N HIS A 50 -18.74 -9.89 -3.70
CA HIS A 50 -19.92 -9.49 -4.45
C HIS A 50 -20.61 -10.71 -5.09
N ARG A 51 -19.85 -11.62 -5.71
CA ARG A 51 -20.38 -12.87 -6.27
C ARG A 51 -21.03 -13.74 -5.19
N ALA A 52 -20.37 -13.94 -4.06
CA ALA A 52 -20.88 -14.78 -2.98
C ALA A 52 -22.22 -14.30 -2.43
N GLN A 53 -22.42 -12.97 -2.33
CA GLN A 53 -23.66 -12.39 -1.78
C GLN A 53 -24.73 -12.16 -2.84
N ASN A 54 -24.35 -11.82 -4.08
CA ASN A 54 -25.28 -11.26 -5.06
C ASN A 54 -25.39 -12.05 -6.37
N ALA A 55 -24.81 -13.24 -6.50
CA ALA A 55 -24.76 -13.99 -7.77
C ALA A 55 -26.12 -14.16 -8.48
N GLY A 56 -27.22 -14.28 -7.74
CA GLY A 56 -28.58 -14.43 -8.30
C GLY A 56 -29.43 -13.17 -8.25
N VAL A 57 -28.93 -12.05 -7.72
CA VAL A 57 -29.72 -10.84 -7.50
C VAL A 57 -29.94 -10.13 -8.83
N LYS A 58 -31.21 -9.92 -9.20
CA LYS A 58 -31.60 -9.07 -10.32
C LYS A 58 -32.04 -7.70 -9.78
N SER A 59 -31.24 -6.68 -10.04
CA SER A 59 -31.59 -5.30 -9.70
C SER A 59 -32.66 -4.77 -10.66
N SER A 60 -33.78 -4.29 -10.12
CA SER A 60 -34.79 -3.52 -10.87
C SER A 60 -34.35 -2.08 -11.12
N THR A 61 -33.36 -1.59 -10.37
CA THR A 61 -32.77 -0.27 -10.56
C THR A 61 -31.98 -0.23 -11.88
N PRO A 62 -32.22 0.75 -12.76
CA PRO A 62 -31.51 0.87 -14.03
C PRO A 62 -30.02 1.20 -13.82
N VAL A 63 -29.16 0.71 -14.70
CA VAL A 63 -27.73 1.06 -14.70
C VAL A 63 -27.59 2.51 -15.15
N VAL A 64 -27.21 3.40 -14.23
CA VAL A 64 -26.90 4.79 -14.54
C VAL A 64 -25.43 4.87 -14.96
N PRO A 65 -25.11 5.30 -16.19
CA PRO A 65 -23.73 5.44 -16.62
C PRO A 65 -23.01 6.52 -15.83
N ALA A 66 -21.71 6.33 -15.58
CA ALA A 66 -20.87 7.37 -15.00
C ALA A 66 -20.82 8.58 -15.96
N LYS A 67 -21.02 9.79 -15.43
CA LYS A 67 -20.69 11.01 -16.17
C LYS A 67 -19.18 11.18 -16.19
N ALA A 68 -18.63 11.37 -17.38
CA ALA A 68 -17.25 11.79 -17.60
C ALA A 68 -17.00 13.21 -17.05
#